data_AF-A0A0D6TKL1-F1
#
_entry.id   AF-A0A0D6TKL1-F1
#
_cell.length_a   1.000
_cell.length_b   1.000
_cell.length_c   1.000
_cell.angle_alpha   90.00
_cell.angle_beta   90.00
_cell.angle_gamma   90.00
#
_symmetry.space_group_name_H-M   'P 1'
#
loop_
_entity.id
_entity.type
_entity.pdbx_description
1 polymer ?
#
loop_
_entity_poly.entity_id
_entity_poly.type
_entity_poly.pdbx_seq_one_letter_code
_entity_poly.pdbx_strand_id
1 'polypeptide(L)' 'MENNKNTFDSILGFLGVLSLLIIVHDVYNALKTDTETNVISDDALKAIQNPETADKLREAVDDYHDTGEWSKTKLESIL' A
#
# COMPACT_ATOMS: atom_id res chain seq x y z
N MET A 1 10.00 -50.04 22.83
CA MET A 1 9.27 -48.76 22.74
C MET A 1 10.30 -47.65 22.55
N GLU A 2 10.74 -47.38 21.32
CA GLU A 2 11.79 -46.38 21.04
C GLU A 2 11.46 -45.45 19.86
N ASN A 3 10.62 -45.87 18.91
CA ASN A 3 10.31 -45.08 17.71
C ASN A 3 9.40 -43.85 17.95
N ASN A 4 8.58 -43.84 19.00
CA ASN A 4 7.62 -42.75 19.20
C ASN A 4 8.28 -41.46 19.71
N LYS A 5 9.41 -41.55 20.44
CA LYS A 5 10.14 -40.37 20.93
C LYS A 5 10.79 -39.60 19.79
N ASN A 6 11.55 -40.29 18.93
CA ASN A 6 12.19 -39.67 17.75
C ASN A 6 11.17 -39.03 16.79
N THR A 7 10.00 -39.66 16.63
CA THR A 7 8.95 -39.13 15.75
C THR A 7 8.32 -37.87 16.34
N PHE A 8 8.07 -37.84 17.66
CA PHE A 8 7.50 -36.68 18.34
C PHE A 8 8.47 -35.49 18.35
N ASP A 9 9.76 -35.74 18.62
CA ASP A 9 10.80 -34.72 18.61
C ASP A 9 11.00 -34.13 17.19
N SER A 10 10.88 -34.95 16.15
CA SER A 10 10.94 -34.48 14.76
C SER A 10 9.74 -33.60 14.39
N ILE A 11 8.54 -33.96 14.87
CA ILE A 11 7.32 -33.15 14.65
C ILE A 11 7.43 -31.80 15.36
N LEU A 12 7.91 -31.79 16.62
CA LEU A 12 8.14 -30.57 17.38
C LEU A 12 9.19 -29.67 16.70
N GLY A 13 10.28 -30.24 16.21
CA GLY A 13 11.30 -29.51 15.46
C GLY A 13 10.72 -28.86 14.19
N PHE A 14 9.91 -29.60 13.44
CA PHE A 14 9.23 -29.08 12.25
C PHE A 14 8.26 -27.94 12.58
N LEU A 15 7.44 -28.09 13.62
CA LEU A 15 6.52 -27.04 14.07
C LEU A 15 7.25 -25.79 14.54
N GLY A 16 8.41 -25.94 15.17
CA GLY A 16 9.27 -24.82 15.58
C GLY A 16 9.83 -24.04 14.40
N VAL A 17 10.27 -24.72 13.35
CA VAL A 17 10.72 -24.06 12.11
C VAL A 17 9.55 -23.40 11.38
N LEU A 18 8.40 -24.06 11.32
CA LEU A 18 7.20 -23.55 10.66
C LEU A 18 6.68 -22.28 11.34
N SER A 19 6.66 -22.23 12.67
CA SER A 19 6.23 -21.04 13.41
C SER A 19 7.18 -19.86 13.18
N LEU A 20 8.49 -20.11 13.10
CA LEU A 20 9.47 -19.09 12.74
C LEU A 20 9.22 -18.51 11.34
N LEU A 21 8.92 -19.35 10.36
CA LEU A 21 8.59 -18.89 9.00
C LEU A 21 7.31 -18.06 8.96
N ILE A 22 6.27 -18.44 9.72
CA ILE A 22 5.03 -17.67 9.84
C ILE A 22 5.31 -16.29 10.44
N ILE A 23 6.08 -16.22 11.54
CA ILE A 23 6.43 -14.95 12.18
C ILE A 23 7.20 -14.05 11.21
N VAL A 24 8.18 -14.59 10.49
CA VAL A 24 8.95 -13.84 9.48
C VAL A 24 8.04 -13.32 8.37
N HIS A 25 7.12 -14.15 7.88
CA HIS A 25 6.16 -13.77 6.84
C HIS A 25 5.20 -12.65 7.30
N ASP A 26 4.69 -12.74 8.53
CA ASP A 26 3.80 -11.73 9.09
C ASP A 26 4.51 -10.40 9.32
N VAL A 27 5.75 -10.42 9.82
CA VAL A 27 6.59 -9.22 9.96
C VAL A 27 6.90 -8.62 8.59
N TYR A 28 7.24 -9.44 7.60
CA TYR A 28 7.49 -8.96 6.23
C TYR A 28 6.24 -8.32 5.61
N ASN A 29 5.07 -8.93 5.78
CA ASN A 29 3.82 -8.34 5.28
C ASN A 29 3.44 -7.07 6.03
N ALA A 30 3.59 -7.02 7.36
CA ALA A 30 3.35 -5.81 8.13
C ALA A 30 4.24 -4.65 7.63
N LEU A 31 5.53 -4.92 7.39
CA LEU A 31 6.45 -3.92 6.81
C LEU A 31 6.09 -3.53 5.38
N LYS A 32 5.55 -4.45 4.57
CA LYS A 32 5.13 -4.18 3.20
C LYS A 32 3.84 -3.35 3.10
N THR A 33 2.96 -3.45 4.09
CA THR A 33 1.62 -2.87 4.01
C THR A 33 1.59 -1.36 4.33
N ASP A 34 2.57 -0.86 5.09
CA ASP A 34 2.54 0.52 5.61
C ASP A 34 3.46 1.51 4.89
N THR A 35 4.10 1.10 3.79
CA THR A 35 4.89 2.00 2.94
C THR A 35 4.22 2.24 1.60
N GLU A 36 2.97 2.70 1.62
CA GLU A 36 2.48 3.61 0.57
C GLU A 36 3.33 4.89 0.65
N THR A 37 4.53 4.83 0.09
CA THR A 37 5.47 5.96 0.02
C THR A 37 5.06 6.94 -1.09
N ASN A 38 3.96 6.64 -1.77
CA ASN A 38 3.35 7.47 -2.80
C ASN A 38 2.52 8.56 -2.11
N VAL A 39 3.18 9.68 -1.83
CA VAL A 39 2.56 10.93 -1.34
C VAL A 39 1.49 11.45 -2.33
N ILE A 40 1.56 10.99 -3.58
CA ILE A 40 0.63 11.28 -4.69
C ILE A 40 0.28 9.94 -5.36
N SER A 41 -1.01 9.74 -5.71
CA SER A 41 -1.43 8.56 -6.48
C SER A 41 -0.78 8.55 -7.86
N ASP A 42 -0.57 7.37 -8.45
CA ASP A 42 0.03 7.26 -9.78
C ASP A 42 -0.76 8.02 -10.86
N ASP A 43 -2.07 8.12 -10.71
CA ASP A 43 -2.93 8.87 -11.63
C ASP A 43 -2.77 10.38 -11.45
N ALA A 44 -2.64 10.87 -10.21
CA ALA A 44 -2.29 12.26 -9.96
C ALA A 44 -0.87 12.60 -10.44
N LEU A 45 0.09 11.66 -10.35
CA LEU A 45 1.42 11.81 -10.92
C LEU A 45 1.39 11.92 -12.45
N LYS A 46 0.59 11.10 -13.13
CA LYS A 46 0.39 11.21 -14.58
C LYS A 46 -0.30 12.52 -14.96
N ALA A 47 -1.28 12.95 -14.18
CA ALA A 47 -2.02 14.18 -14.42
C ALA A 47 -1.12 15.43 -14.33
N ILE A 48 -0.18 15.49 -13.38
CA ILE A 48 0.77 16.62 -13.31
C ILE A 48 1.89 16.57 -14.36
N GLN A 49 2.16 15.40 -14.95
CA GLN A 49 3.16 15.26 -16.03
C GLN A 49 2.62 15.69 -17.39
N ASN A 50 1.30 15.66 -17.60
CA ASN A 50 0.67 16.18 -18.81
C ASN A 50 0.40 17.69 -18.65
N PRO A 51 0.98 18.57 -19.50
CA PRO A 51 0.80 20.02 -19.39
C PRO A 51 -0.66 20.46 -19.39
N GLU A 52 -1.50 19.85 -20.23
CA GLU A 52 -2.91 20.23 -20.35
C GLU A 52 -3.71 19.86 -19.09
N THR A 53 -3.41 18.69 -18.52
CA THR A 53 -4.07 18.20 -17.31
C THR A 53 -3.57 18.95 -16.07
N ALA A 54 -2.29 19.32 -16.04
CA ALA A 54 -1.70 20.14 -14.99
C ALA A 54 -2.31 21.56 -14.95
N ASP A 55 -2.54 22.18 -16.12
CA ASP A 55 -3.20 23.49 -16.19
C ASP A 55 -4.65 23.42 -15.68
N LYS A 56 -5.39 22.36 -16.03
CA LYS A 56 -6.75 22.12 -15.52
C LYS A 56 -6.77 21.88 -14.01
N LEU A 57 -5.80 21.13 -13.48
CA LEU A 57 -5.62 20.95 -12.04
C LEU A 57 -5.35 22.29 -11.34
N ARG A 58 -4.51 23.14 -11.94
CA ARG A 58 -4.19 24.46 -11.41
C ARG A 58 -5.44 25.35 -11.36
N GLU A 59 -6.23 25.37 -12.43
CA GLU A 59 -7.49 26.10 -12.47
C GLU A 59 -8.48 25.61 -11.39
N ALA A 60 -8.57 24.29 -11.16
CA ALA A 60 -9.41 23.74 -10.09
C ALA A 60 -8.93 24.13 -8.68
N VAL A 61 -7.61 24.27 -8.48
CA VAL A 61 -7.01 24.77 -7.23
C VAL A 61 -7.29 26.26 -7.05
N ASP A 62 -7.18 27.05 -8.12
CA ASP A 62 -7.46 28.48 -8.09
C ASP A 62 -8.94 28.74 -7.80
N ASP A 63 -9.86 27.99 -8.44
CA ASP A 63 -11.30 28.03 -8.13
C ASP A 63 -11.60 27.71 -6.66
N TYR A 64 -10.88 26.74 -6.06
CA TYR A 64 -11.01 26.43 -4.64
C TYR A 64 -10.53 27.58 -3.75
N HIS A 65 -9.43 28.24 -4.10
CA HIS A 65 -8.97 29.41 -3.35
C HIS A 65 -9.98 30.56 -3.38
N ASP A 66 -10.70 30.72 -4.48
CA ASP A 66 -11.70 31.79 -4.64
C ASP A 66 -13.04 31.45 -3.98
N THR A 67 -13.49 30.19 -4.07
CA THR A 67 -14.83 29.77 -3.62
C THR A 67 -14.84 29.08 -2.26
N GLY A 68 -13.71 28.51 -1.84
CA GLY A 68 -13.59 27.67 -0.66
C GLY A 68 -14.16 26.26 -0.82
N GLU A 69 -14.65 25.89 -2.00
CA GLU A 69 -15.30 24.60 -2.25
C GLU A 69 -14.64 23.83 -3.40
N TRP A 70 -14.41 22.53 -3.19
CA TRP A 70 -13.88 21.66 -4.24
C TRP A 70 -14.98 21.19 -5.17
N SER A 71 -14.86 21.48 -6.46
CA SER A 71 -15.76 20.92 -7.47
C SER A 71 -15.38 19.47 -7.78
N LYS A 72 -16.06 18.54 -7.10
CA LYS A 72 -15.84 17.09 -7.28
C LYS A 72 -15.97 16.65 -8.74
N THR A 73 -16.99 17.14 -9.44
CA THR A 73 -17.23 16.85 -10.87
C THR A 73 -16.09 17.37 -11.76
N LYS A 74 -15.51 18.53 -11.44
CA LYS A 74 -14.38 19.10 -12.20
C LYS A 74 -13.13 18.24 -11.98
N LEU A 75 -12.85 17.84 -10.74
CA LEU A 75 -11.71 16.97 -10.41
C LEU A 75 -11.80 15.57 -11.05
N GLU A 76 -12.98 14.94 -11.02
CA GLU A 76 -13.23 13.64 -11.67
C GLU A 76 -13.12 13.69 -13.21
N SER A 77 -13.20 14.88 -13.82
CA SER A 77 -13.01 15.04 -15.26
C SER A 77 -11.55 15.23 -15.68
N ILE A 78 -10.66 15.44 -14.70
CA ILE A 78 -9.23 15.75 -14.90
C ILE A 78 -8.34 14.57 -14.51
N LEU A 79 -8.70 13.85 -13.44
CA LEU A 79 -8.02 12.65 -12.92
C LEU A 79 -8.60 11.38 -13.55
#